data_AF-A0A5C8J6V0-F1
#
_entry.id   AF-A0A5C8J6V0-F1
#
_cell.length_a   1.000
_cell.length_b   1.000
_cell.length_c   1.000
_cell.angle_alpha   90.00
_cell.angle_beta   90.00
_cell.angle_gamma   90.00
#
_symmetry.space_group_name_H-M   'P 1'
#
loop_
_entity.id
_entity.type
_entity.pdbx_description
1 polymer ?
#
loop_
_entity_poly.entity_id
_entity_poly.type
_entity_poly.pdbx_seq_one_letter_code
_entity_poly.pdbx_strand_id
1 'polypeptide(L)'
;MNESDLRQQYEAAVAALARDAARQLAAGVPKEDVARWAVAARDTLKLRYREATPPHVLVRIVANTRARYGNDVGPSADDLRSEGKTWRQIIESATRAGVHGAEFFFGASPDERLPER
;
A
#
# COMPACT_ATOMS: atom_id res chain seq x y z
N MET A 1 -18.59 6.68 -9.14
CA MET A 1 -17.75 5.60 -8.57
C MET A 1 -17.91 5.67 -7.07
N ASN A 2 -18.27 4.59 -6.39
CA ASN A 2 -18.39 4.58 -4.93
C ASN A 2 -17.05 4.13 -4.30
N GLU A 3 -16.89 4.33 -2.99
CA GLU A 3 -15.62 4.08 -2.28
C GLU A 3 -15.16 2.62 -2.35
N SER A 4 -16.12 1.68 -2.30
CA SER A 4 -15.86 0.24 -2.43
C SER A 4 -15.29 -0.11 -3.80
N ASP A 5 -15.80 0.50 -4.87
CA ASP A 5 -15.34 0.29 -6.24
C ASP A 5 -13.91 0.84 -6.45
N LEU A 6 -13.63 2.05 -5.95
CA LEU A 6 -12.26 2.61 -5.96
C LEU A 6 -11.26 1.71 -5.23
N ARG A 7 -11.69 1.12 -4.11
CA ARG A 7 -10.83 0.23 -3.32
C ARG A 7 -10.53 -1.06 -4.06
N GLN A 8 -11.54 -1.71 -4.63
CA GLN A 8 -11.37 -2.94 -5.41
C GLN A 8 -10.46 -2.71 -6.61
N GLN A 9 -10.64 -1.60 -7.32
CA GLN A 9 -9.78 -1.23 -8.44
C GLN A 9 -8.33 -0.97 -8.01
N TYR A 10 -8.11 -0.30 -6.87
CA TYR A 10 -6.77 -0.14 -6.29
C TYR A 10 -6.12 -1.50 -5.96
N GLU A 11 -6.85 -2.40 -5.31
CA GLU A 11 -6.33 -3.73 -4.96
C GLU A 11 -6.02 -4.57 -6.20
N ALA A 12 -6.88 -4.55 -7.20
CA ALA A 12 -6.63 -5.21 -8.49
C ALA A 12 -5.39 -4.64 -9.19
N ALA A 13 -5.21 -3.31 -9.16
CA ALA A 13 -4.03 -2.65 -9.73
C ALA A 13 -2.74 -3.03 -8.98
N VAL A 14 -2.77 -3.09 -7.65
CA VAL A 14 -1.62 -3.54 -6.85
C VAL A 14 -1.29 -5.01 -7.13
N ALA A 15 -2.30 -5.88 -7.21
CA ALA A 15 -2.09 -7.29 -7.55
C ALA A 15 -1.51 -7.47 -8.97
N ALA A 16 -1.85 -6.59 -9.91
CA ALA A 16 -1.27 -6.61 -11.24
C ALA A 16 0.26 -6.35 -11.23
N LEU A 17 0.76 -5.54 -10.29
CA LEU A 17 2.20 -5.30 -10.15
C LEU A 17 3.00 -6.58 -9.87
N ALA A 18 2.38 -7.61 -9.27
CA ALA A 18 3.04 -8.90 -9.06
C ALA A 18 3.45 -9.57 -10.38
N ARG A 19 2.57 -9.48 -11.39
CA ARG A 19 2.84 -10.02 -12.73
C ARG A 19 3.97 -9.25 -13.40
N ASP A 20 3.97 -7.93 -13.26
CA ASP A 20 5.00 -7.06 -13.84
C ASP A 20 6.37 -7.26 -13.16
N ALA A 21 6.39 -7.41 -11.83
CA ALA A 21 7.60 -7.75 -11.08
C ALA A 21 8.15 -9.11 -11.51
N ALA A 22 7.29 -10.12 -11.66
CA ALA A 22 7.69 -11.45 -12.12
C ALA A 22 8.31 -11.41 -13.53
N ARG A 23 7.73 -10.62 -14.46
CA ARG A 23 8.30 -10.44 -15.81
C ARG A 23 9.69 -9.79 -15.76
N GLN A 24 9.89 -8.77 -14.94
CA GLN A 24 11.19 -8.11 -14.80
C GLN A 24 12.25 -9.06 -14.21
N LEU A 25 11.88 -9.82 -13.17
CA LEU A 25 12.78 -10.82 -12.60
C LEU A 25 13.15 -11.91 -13.61
N ALA A 26 12.19 -12.39 -14.41
CA ALA A 26 12.43 -13.37 -15.47
C ALA A 26 13.32 -12.81 -16.60
N ALA A 27 13.26 -11.50 -16.86
CA ALA A 27 14.13 -10.79 -17.79
C ALA A 27 15.54 -10.54 -17.24
N GLY A 28 15.85 -10.99 -16.01
CA GLY A 28 17.17 -10.85 -15.40
C GLY A 28 17.43 -9.50 -14.72
N VAL A 29 16.39 -8.67 -14.54
CA VAL A 29 16.53 -7.40 -13.82
C VAL A 29 16.93 -7.69 -12.35
N PRO A 30 17.91 -6.95 -11.78
CA PRO A 30 18.30 -7.13 -10.39
C PRO A 30 17.13 -6.98 -9.42
N LYS A 31 17.09 -7.83 -8.39
CA LYS A 31 16.00 -7.82 -7.40
C LYS A 31 15.86 -6.48 -6.68
N GLU A 32 16.96 -5.77 -6.47
CA GLU A 32 16.95 -4.43 -5.90
C GLU A 32 16.17 -3.45 -6.79
N ASP A 33 16.49 -3.41 -8.08
CA ASP A 33 15.80 -2.53 -9.03
C ASP A 33 14.31 -2.86 -9.14
N VAL A 34 13.95 -4.15 -9.17
CA VAL A 34 12.55 -4.59 -9.15
C VAL A 34 11.85 -4.21 -7.83
N ALA A 35 12.55 -4.29 -6.69
CA ALA A 35 11.99 -3.89 -5.40
C ALA A 35 11.73 -2.39 -5.32
N ARG A 36 12.69 -1.57 -5.75
CA ARG A 36 12.57 -0.10 -5.81
C ARG A 36 11.44 0.30 -6.76
N TRP A 37 11.40 -0.31 -7.95
CA TRP A 37 10.32 -0.12 -8.91
C TRP A 37 8.95 -0.50 -8.31
N ALA A 38 8.84 -1.65 -7.63
CA ALA A 38 7.57 -2.12 -7.10
C ALA A 38 7.01 -1.19 -6.00
N VAL A 39 7.88 -0.66 -5.14
CA VAL A 39 7.50 0.34 -4.12
C VAL A 39 7.03 1.63 -4.80
N ALA A 40 7.82 2.16 -5.74
CA ALA A 40 7.48 3.38 -6.46
C ALA A 40 6.15 3.24 -7.25
N ALA A 41 5.97 2.12 -7.97
CA ALA A 41 4.76 1.84 -8.72
C ALA A 41 3.53 1.76 -7.80
N ARG A 42 3.66 1.15 -6.62
CA ARG A 42 2.58 1.13 -5.62
C ARG A 42 2.26 2.53 -5.11
N ASP A 43 3.27 3.36 -4.86
CA ASP A 43 3.06 4.73 -4.40
C ASP A 43 2.37 5.59 -5.46
N THR A 44 2.72 5.43 -6.74
CA THR A 44 1.97 6.03 -7.86
C THR A 44 0.51 5.61 -7.86
N LEU A 45 0.21 4.33 -7.63
CA LEU A 45 -1.18 3.87 -7.48
C LEU A 45 -1.87 4.54 -6.29
N LYS A 46 -1.23 4.60 -5.11
CA LYS A 46 -1.81 5.28 -3.94
C LYS A 46 -2.19 6.72 -4.27
N LEU A 47 -1.30 7.48 -4.89
CA LEU A 47 -1.57 8.89 -5.26
C LEU A 47 -2.76 9.00 -6.21
N ARG A 48 -2.76 8.22 -7.30
CA ARG A 48 -3.85 8.20 -8.28
C ARG A 48 -5.21 7.90 -7.66
N TYR A 49 -5.30 6.90 -6.78
CA TYR A 49 -6.57 6.55 -6.14
C TYR A 49 -6.96 7.53 -5.04
N ARG A 50 -6.00 8.17 -4.36
CA ARG A 50 -6.26 9.23 -3.37
C ARG A 50 -6.85 10.49 -4.01
N GLU A 51 -6.44 10.84 -5.23
CA GLU A 51 -7.04 11.95 -6.00
C GLU A 51 -8.52 11.71 -6.30
N ALA A 52 -8.91 10.46 -6.53
CA ALA A 52 -10.30 10.07 -6.78
C ALA A 52 -11.09 9.78 -5.48
N THR A 53 -10.42 9.72 -4.33
CA THR A 53 -11.05 9.39 -3.03
C THR A 53 -11.71 10.64 -2.42
N PRO A 54 -12.96 10.55 -1.93
CA PRO A 54 -13.61 11.66 -1.25
C PRO A 54 -12.76 12.25 -0.11
N PRO A 55 -12.71 13.59 0.08
CA PRO A 55 -11.82 14.22 1.05
C PRO A 55 -11.95 13.70 2.49
N HIS A 56 -13.17 13.42 2.94
CA HIS A 56 -13.43 12.92 4.30
C HIS A 56 -12.84 11.51 4.54
N VAL A 57 -12.77 10.67 3.50
CA VAL A 57 -12.12 9.35 3.55
C VAL A 57 -10.60 9.51 3.46
N LEU A 58 -10.13 10.40 2.59
CA LEU A 58 -8.70 10.65 2.39
C LEU A 58 -8.01 11.07 3.70
N VAL A 59 -8.65 11.94 4.49
CA VAL A 59 -8.17 12.35 5.81
C VAL A 59 -7.93 11.14 6.73
N ARG A 60 -8.85 10.18 6.74
CA ARG A 60 -8.73 8.96 7.56
C ARG A 60 -7.58 8.06 7.08
N ILE A 61 -7.45 7.89 5.77
CA ILE A 61 -6.37 7.11 5.17
C ILE A 61 -4.99 7.71 5.51
N VAL A 62 -4.85 9.03 5.39
CA VAL A 62 -3.59 9.74 5.70
C VAL A 62 -3.29 9.64 7.19
N ALA A 63 -4.27 9.88 8.07
CA ALA A 63 -4.10 9.75 9.51
C ALA A 63 -3.64 8.35 9.93
N ASN A 64 -4.24 7.30 9.36
CA ASN A 64 -3.85 5.91 9.63
C ASN A 64 -2.43 5.59 9.12
N THR A 65 -2.07 6.11 7.94
CA THR A 65 -0.72 5.92 7.37
C THR A 65 0.32 6.58 8.27
N ARG A 66 0.07 7.83 8.70
CA ARG A 66 0.96 8.60 9.56
C ARG A 66 1.09 7.98 10.95
N ALA A 67 0.00 7.49 11.54
CA ALA A 67 0.03 6.80 12.84
C ALA A 67 0.92 5.54 12.82
N ARG A 68 0.98 4.85 11.67
CA ARG A 68 1.73 3.59 11.54
C ARG A 68 3.18 3.77 11.13
N TYR A 69 3.45 4.66 10.18
CA TYR A 69 4.76 4.79 9.53
C TYR A 69 5.44 6.14 9.80
N GLY A 70 4.77 7.07 10.47
CA GLY A 70 5.28 8.42 10.72
C GLY A 70 5.27 9.34 9.48
N ASN A 71 4.74 8.87 8.34
CA ASN A 71 4.68 9.62 7.09
C ASN A 71 3.33 9.40 6.36
N ASP A 72 3.08 10.18 5.31
CA ASP A 72 1.76 10.21 4.66
C ASP A 72 1.57 9.14 3.56
N VAL A 73 2.62 8.41 3.16
CA VAL A 73 2.59 7.53 1.98
C VAL A 73 2.91 6.07 2.33
N GLY A 74 3.85 5.83 3.21
CA GLY A 74 4.37 4.52 3.62
C GLY A 74 5.90 4.49 3.63
N PRO A 75 6.51 3.35 4.00
CA PRO A 75 7.95 3.20 4.03
C PRO A 75 8.53 3.10 2.61
N SER A 76 9.70 3.70 2.39
CA SER A 76 10.47 3.56 1.16
C SER A 76 11.13 2.18 1.04
N ALA A 77 11.66 1.85 -0.13
CA ALA A 77 12.42 0.60 -0.31
C ALA A 77 13.66 0.54 0.61
N ASP A 78 14.30 1.69 0.85
CA ASP A 78 15.47 1.80 1.73
C ASP A 78 15.08 1.65 3.21
N ASP A 79 13.96 2.26 3.64
CA ASP A 79 13.42 2.06 5.00
C ASP A 79 13.18 0.57 5.25
N LEU A 80 12.48 -0.09 4.32
CA LEU A 80 12.20 -1.52 4.38
C LEU A 80 13.48 -2.37 4.38
N ARG A 81 14.51 -1.94 3.65
CA ARG A 81 15.80 -2.64 3.60
C ARG A 81 16.54 -2.50 4.92
N SER A 82 16.52 -1.31 5.53
CA SER A 82 17.14 -1.00 6.83
C SER A 82 16.44 -1.72 8.00
N GLU A 83 15.13 -1.95 7.89
CA GLU A 83 14.34 -2.82 8.78
C GLU A 83 14.72 -4.32 8.66
N GLY A 84 15.61 -4.68 7.74
CA GLY A 84 16.13 -6.03 7.57
C GLY A 84 15.38 -6.87 6.53
N LYS A 85 14.40 -6.32 5.80
CA LYS A 85 13.72 -7.08 4.73
C LYS A 85 14.67 -7.34 3.57
N THR A 86 14.56 -8.52 2.98
CA THR A 86 15.23 -8.84 1.72
C THR A 86 14.52 -8.17 0.54
N TRP A 87 15.23 -7.96 -0.57
CA TRP A 87 14.62 -7.42 -1.79
C TRP A 87 13.42 -8.26 -2.27
N ARG A 88 13.47 -9.59 -2.11
CA ARG A 88 12.33 -10.45 -2.46
C ARG A 88 11.12 -10.18 -1.58
N GLN A 89 11.31 -10.08 -0.26
CA GLN A 89 10.22 -9.73 0.67
C GLN A 89 9.64 -8.34 0.39
N ILE A 90 10.48 -7.39 -0.04
CA ILE A 90 10.03 -6.05 -0.44
C ILE A 90 9.13 -6.14 -1.67
N ILE A 91 9.56 -6.84 -2.73
CA ILE A 91 8.75 -7.09 -3.94
C ILE A 91 7.42 -7.76 -3.58
N GLU A 92 7.47 -8.84 -2.80
CA GLU A 92 6.27 -9.56 -2.35
C GLU A 92 5.34 -8.63 -1.56
N SER A 93 5.88 -7.77 -0.69
CA SER A 93 5.06 -6.86 0.12
C SER A 93 4.46 -5.70 -0.67
N ALA A 94 5.19 -5.17 -1.65
CA ALA A 94 4.77 -4.06 -2.50
C ALA A 94 3.67 -4.47 -3.49
N THR A 95 3.72 -5.72 -3.96
CA THR A 95 2.79 -6.27 -4.96
C THR A 95 1.61 -7.04 -4.36
N ARG A 96 1.61 -7.27 -3.05
CA ARG A 96 0.48 -7.89 -2.35
C ARG A 96 -0.63 -6.86 -2.15
N ALA A 97 -1.74 -7.07 -2.85
CA ALA A 97 -3.00 -6.43 -2.50
C ALA A 97 -3.31 -6.76 -1.03
N GLY A 98 -3.58 -5.73 -0.22
CA GLY A 98 -3.90 -5.98 1.18
C GLY A 98 -5.22 -6.74 1.24
N VAL A 99 -5.26 -7.92 1.86
CA VAL A 99 -6.50 -8.67 2.13
C VAL A 99 -7.33 -8.02 3.23
N HIS A 100 -7.04 -6.76 3.53
CA HIS A 100 -7.67 -6.05 4.60
C HIS A 100 -8.91 -5.37 4.02
N GLY A 101 -10.08 -5.84 4.46
CA GLY A 101 -11.36 -5.24 4.12
C GLY A 101 -11.42 -3.76 4.49
N ALA A 102 -12.56 -3.14 4.18
CA ALA A 102 -12.78 -1.72 4.40
C ALA A 102 -12.27 -1.25 5.77
N GLU A 103 -12.47 -2.00 6.85
CA GLU A 103 -12.01 -1.71 8.21
C GLU A 103 -10.51 -1.39 8.42
N PHE A 104 -9.61 -1.67 7.49
CA PHE A 104 -8.18 -1.34 7.67
C PHE A 104 -7.80 0.04 7.11
N PHE A 105 -8.61 0.55 6.17
CA PHE A 105 -8.50 1.92 5.64
C PHE A 105 -9.63 2.83 6.18
N PHE A 106 -10.78 2.22 6.49
CA PHE A 106 -12.00 2.77 7.07
C PHE A 106 -12.23 2.32 8.53
N GLY A 107 -11.19 1.83 9.22
CA GLY A 107 -11.28 1.41 10.63
C GLY A 107 -11.75 2.51 11.54
N ALA A 108 -12.59 2.13 12.50
CA ALA A 108 -13.40 2.97 13.38
C ALA A 108 -12.67 4.23 13.87
N SER A 109 -13.45 5.30 14.02
CA SER A 109 -13.01 6.49 14.75
C SER A 109 -12.32 6.08 16.06
N PRO A 110 -11.29 6.82 16.51
CA PRO A 110 -10.63 6.55 17.79
C PRO A 110 -11.59 6.47 18.99
N ASP A 111 -12.80 6.98 18.81
CA ASP A 111 -13.90 7.12 19.79
C ASP A 111 -14.76 5.86 19.99
N GLU A 112 -14.55 4.77 19.25
CA GLU A 112 -15.39 3.55 19.38
C GLU A 112 -14.71 2.36 20.08
N ARG A 113 -13.61 2.62 20.81
CA ARG A 113 -13.13 1.67 21.82
C ARG A 113 -13.99 1.82 23.07
N LEU A 114 -15.11 1.08 23.10
CA LEU A 114 -15.85 0.82 24.34
C LEU A 114 -14.86 0.33 25.42
N PRO A 115 -14.95 0.83 26.66
CA PRO A 115 -14.11 0.35 27.74
C PRO A 115 -14.37 -1.14 27.96
N GLU A 116 -13.31 -1.95 27.92
CA GLU A 116 -13.36 -3.27 28.52
C GLU A 116 -13.69 -3.11 30.01
N ARG A 117 -14.60 -3.98 30.46
CA ARG A 117 -15.33 -3.95 31.73
C ARG A 117 -14.46 -3.81 32.98
#